data_AF-A0A2N3EUH3-F1
#
_entry.id   AF-A0A2N3EUH3-F1
#
_cell.length_a   1.000
_cell.length_b   1.000
_cell.length_c   1.000
_cell.angle_alpha   90.00
_cell.angle_beta   90.00
_cell.angle_gamma   90.00
#
_symmetry.space_group_name_H-M   'P 1'
#
loop_
_entity.id
_entity.type
_entity.pdbx_description
1 polymer ?
#
loop_
_entity_poly.entity_id
_entity_poly.type
_entity_poly.pdbx_seq_one_letter_code
_entity_poly.pdbx_strand_id
1 'polypeptide(L)'
;MQNRNSPLSPEVWLRDLFTSRAVQQGGVIRRKARDIERFVGMARFMAEIRRRGYQVAENSGQIVIFCNRAPVRWLTPGAAPISSKEIGPKSFQDFGALRAQIGKGRSGDPQ
;
A
#
# COMPACT_ATOMS: atom_id res chain seq x y z
N MET A 1 -28.13 -5.27 10.43
CA MET A 1 -28.27 -5.52 8.97
C MET A 1 -26.93 -6.03 8.44
N GLN A 2 -26.85 -7.31 8.05
CA GLN A 2 -25.63 -7.99 7.62
C GLN A 2 -25.29 -7.61 6.17
N ASN A 3 -24.06 -7.13 5.94
CA ASN A 3 -23.57 -6.73 4.62
C ASN A 3 -23.16 -7.99 3.83
N ARG A 4 -23.89 -8.30 2.75
CA ARG A 4 -23.87 -9.59 2.03
C ARG A 4 -22.72 -9.78 1.03
N ASN A 5 -21.55 -9.16 1.20
CA ASN A 5 -20.48 -9.24 0.19
C ASN A 5 -19.08 -9.43 0.81
N SER A 6 -18.76 -10.72 1.00
CA SER A 6 -17.56 -11.40 1.57
C SER A 6 -17.54 -11.57 3.10
N PRO A 7 -17.44 -12.82 3.62
CA PRO A 7 -17.69 -13.17 5.02
C PRO A 7 -16.47 -13.07 5.95
N LEU A 8 -15.38 -12.44 5.51
CA LEU A 8 -14.13 -12.41 6.28
C LEU A 8 -14.00 -11.05 6.96
N SER A 9 -13.79 -11.06 8.28
CA SER A 9 -13.37 -9.85 8.97
C SER A 9 -12.03 -9.36 8.39
N PRO A 10 -11.69 -8.07 8.53
CA PRO A 10 -10.39 -7.54 8.09
C PRO A 10 -9.19 -8.36 8.58
N GLU A 11 -9.24 -8.86 9.82
CA GLU A 11 -8.22 -9.70 10.45
C GLU A 11 -8.09 -11.03 9.73
N VAL A 12 -9.21 -11.68 9.42
CA VAL A 12 -9.23 -12.96 8.70
C VAL A 12 -8.69 -12.77 7.28
N TRP A 13 -9.11 -11.72 6.59
CA TRP A 13 -8.63 -11.41 5.24
C TRP A 13 -7.11 -11.18 5.23
N LEU A 14 -6.59 -10.39 6.17
CA LEU A 14 -5.16 -10.15 6.31
C LEU A 14 -4.38 -11.43 6.65
N ARG A 15 -4.92 -12.24 7.56
CA ARG A 15 -4.34 -13.53 7.92
C ARG A 15 -4.23 -14.39 6.67
N ASP A 16 -5.32 -14.62 5.97
CA ASP A 16 -5.37 -15.49 4.79
C ASP A 16 -4.42 -14.99 3.67
N LEU A 17 -4.32 -13.66 3.49
CA LEU A 17 -3.35 -13.06 2.56
C LEU A 17 -1.91 -13.44 2.95
N PHE A 18 -1.53 -13.16 4.21
CA PHE A 18 -0.15 -13.29 4.68
C PHE A 18 0.26 -14.70 5.10
N THR A 19 -0.67 -15.64 5.24
CA THR A 19 -0.37 -17.07 5.44
C THR A 19 -0.33 -17.84 4.13
N SER A 20 -0.53 -17.19 2.97
CA SER A 20 -0.45 -17.87 1.67
C SER A 20 0.94 -18.44 1.41
N ARG A 21 1.00 -19.56 0.67
CA ARG A 21 2.27 -20.22 0.30
C ARG A 21 3.26 -19.27 -0.39
N ALA A 22 2.77 -18.41 -1.28
CA ALA A 22 3.59 -17.43 -1.96
C ALA A 22 4.27 -16.46 -0.98
N VAL A 23 3.57 -16.00 0.06
CA VAL A 23 4.16 -15.14 1.10
C VAL A 23 5.21 -15.91 1.90
N GLN A 24 4.91 -17.15 2.30
CA GLN A 24 5.84 -17.98 3.07
C GLN A 24 7.15 -18.26 2.31
N GLN A 25 7.09 -18.32 0.98
CA GLN A 25 8.24 -18.55 0.11
C GLN A 25 8.94 -17.26 -0.35
N GLY A 26 8.54 -16.09 0.17
CA GLY A 26 9.11 -14.82 -0.24
C GLY A 26 8.76 -14.38 -1.67
N GLY A 27 7.67 -14.91 -2.23
CA GLY A 27 7.22 -14.66 -3.60
C GLY A 27 6.52 -13.31 -3.80
N VAL A 28 5.70 -13.24 -4.85
CA VAL A 28 4.93 -12.04 -5.22
C VAL A 28 3.45 -12.39 -5.21
N ILE A 29 2.63 -11.52 -4.63
CA ILE A 29 1.18 -11.64 -4.65
C ILE A 29 0.53 -10.41 -5.29
N ARG A 30 -0.63 -10.61 -5.94
CA ARG A 30 -1.39 -9.55 -6.60
C ARG A 30 -2.80 -9.46 -6.03
N ARG A 31 -3.29 -8.24 -5.79
CA ARG A 31 -4.66 -7.94 -5.35
C ARG A 31 -5.22 -6.71 -6.04
N LYS A 32 -6.54 -6.61 -6.15
CA LYS A 32 -7.18 -5.37 -6.64
C LYS A 32 -7.17 -4.35 -5.50
N ALA A 33 -6.80 -3.10 -5.79
CA ALA A 33 -6.80 -2.02 -4.80
C ALA A 33 -8.17 -1.85 -4.15
N ARG A 34 -9.24 -1.88 -4.95
CA ARG A 34 -10.63 -1.80 -4.46
C ARG A 34 -11.01 -2.91 -3.47
N ASP A 35 -10.43 -4.11 -3.61
CA ASP A 35 -10.75 -5.24 -2.73
C ASP A 35 -10.00 -5.08 -1.41
N ILE A 36 -8.74 -4.62 -1.45
CA ILE A 36 -7.97 -4.24 -0.25
C ILE A 36 -8.72 -3.16 0.52
N GLU A 37 -9.11 -2.09 -0.16
CA GLU A 37 -9.84 -1.00 0.47
C GLU A 37 -11.14 -1.49 1.11
N ARG A 38 -11.91 -2.28 0.37
CA ARG A 38 -13.20 -2.82 0.84
C ARG A 38 -13.05 -3.73 2.07
N PHE A 39 -12.05 -4.60 2.11
CA PHE A 39 -11.97 -5.65 3.14
C PHE A 39 -11.15 -5.27 4.36
N VAL A 40 -10.16 -4.40 4.22
CA VAL A 40 -9.25 -4.06 5.33
C VAL A 40 -8.98 -2.55 5.45
N GLY A 41 -9.15 -1.79 4.36
CA GLY A 41 -8.74 -0.40 4.27
C GLY A 41 -7.26 -0.26 3.96
N MET A 42 -6.92 0.67 3.07
CA MET A 42 -5.56 0.87 2.57
C MET A 42 -4.58 1.24 3.69
N ALA A 43 -4.98 2.10 4.64
CA ALA A 43 -4.12 2.53 5.74
C ALA A 43 -3.63 1.34 6.60
N ARG A 44 -4.55 0.44 6.96
CA ARG A 44 -4.25 -0.75 7.75
C ARG A 44 -3.42 -1.76 6.96
N PHE A 45 -3.74 -1.96 5.69
CA PHE A 45 -2.94 -2.80 4.80
C PHE A 45 -1.49 -2.29 4.69
N MET A 46 -1.29 -0.99 4.47
CA MET A 46 0.05 -0.40 4.36
C MET A 46 0.83 -0.46 5.68
N ALA A 47 0.17 -0.40 6.83
CA ALA A 47 0.80 -0.63 8.12
C ALA A 47 1.39 -2.05 8.22
N GLU A 48 0.66 -3.07 7.76
CA GLU A 48 1.16 -4.45 7.70
C GLU A 48 2.30 -4.64 6.70
N ILE A 49 2.24 -4.01 5.52
CA ILE A 49 3.32 -4.01 4.54
C ILE A 49 4.62 -3.47 5.16
N ARG A 50 4.54 -2.29 5.81
CA ARG A 50 5.69 -1.67 6.50
C ARG A 50 6.21 -2.57 7.63
N ARG A 51 5.32 -3.11 8.47
CA ARG A 51 5.68 -3.98 9.60
C ARG A 51 6.46 -5.22 9.15
N ARG A 52 6.14 -5.77 7.98
CA ARG A 52 6.81 -6.96 7.41
C ARG A 52 8.10 -6.61 6.67
N GLY A 53 8.30 -5.35 6.30
CA GLY A 53 9.41 -4.88 5.47
C GLY A 53 9.23 -5.24 4.00
N TYR A 54 7.98 -5.41 3.55
CA TYR A 54 7.65 -5.71 2.16
C TYR A 54 7.63 -4.44 1.33
N GLN A 55 7.84 -4.61 0.03
CA GLN A 55 7.64 -3.55 -0.95
C GLN A 55 6.35 -3.81 -1.72
N VAL A 56 5.71 -2.73 -2.17
CA VAL A 56 4.44 -2.79 -2.90
C VAL A 56 4.45 -1.78 -4.03
N ALA A 57 3.90 -2.17 -5.17
CA ALA A 57 3.69 -1.30 -6.32
C ALA A 57 2.21 -1.30 -6.70
N GLU A 58 1.69 -0.15 -7.09
CA GLU A 58 0.39 -0.05 -7.74
C GLU A 58 0.57 0.05 -9.25
N ASN A 59 -0.23 -0.69 -10.01
CA ASN A 59 -0.35 -0.54 -11.46
C ASN A 59 -1.81 -0.76 -11.88
N SER A 60 -2.45 0.28 -12.44
CA SER A 60 -3.81 0.19 -12.99
C SER A 60 -4.83 -0.39 -11.99
N GLY A 61 -4.80 0.07 -10.75
CA GLY A 61 -5.67 -0.40 -9.66
C GLY A 61 -5.36 -1.83 -9.18
N GLN A 62 -4.22 -2.40 -9.59
CA GLN A 62 -3.67 -3.63 -9.04
C GLN A 62 -2.55 -3.28 -8.06
N ILE A 63 -2.55 -3.95 -6.91
CA ILE A 63 -1.53 -3.89 -5.89
C ILE A 63 -0.67 -5.16 -6.02
N VAL A 64 0.60 -4.97 -6.35
CA VAL A 64 1.61 -6.02 -6.50
C VAL A 64 2.54 -5.95 -5.29
N ILE A 65 2.58 -7.03 -4.51
CA ILE A 65 3.26 -7.07 -3.23
C ILE A 65 4.43 -8.04 -3.33
N PHE A 66 5.63 -7.52 -3.10
CA PHE A 66 6.86 -8.28 -3.02
C PHE A 66 7.04 -8.75 -1.57
N CYS A 67 6.77 -10.02 -1.31
CA CYS A 67 6.70 -10.58 0.05
C CYS A 67 8.08 -10.94 0.61
N ASN A 68 9.08 -10.11 0.33
CA ASN A 68 10.45 -10.26 0.77
C ASN A 68 11.08 -8.86 0.94
N ARG A 69 12.36 -8.82 1.32
CA ARG A 69 13.12 -7.58 1.54
C ARG A 69 14.13 -7.26 0.43
N ALA A 70 14.12 -8.02 -0.67
CA ALA A 70 15.04 -7.79 -1.78
C ALA A 70 14.63 -6.50 -2.52
N PRO A 71 15.58 -5.72 -3.04
CA PRO A 71 15.28 -4.49 -3.80
C PRO A 71 14.53 -4.80 -5.10
N VAL A 72 13.61 -3.92 -5.50
CA VAL A 72 12.94 -4.01 -6.81
C VAL A 72 13.83 -3.37 -7.88
N ARG A 73 14.22 -4.15 -8.88
CA ARG A 73 14.98 -3.66 -10.05
C ARG A 73 14.10 -3.69 -11.29
N TRP A 74 13.88 -2.52 -11.88
CA TRP A 74 13.25 -2.40 -13.19
C TRP A 74 14.21 -2.88 -14.28
N LEU A 75 13.79 -3.83 -15.10
CA LEU A 75 14.62 -4.40 -16.18
C LEU A 75 14.42 -3.68 -17.52
N THR A 76 13.35 -2.90 -17.65
CA THR A 76 13.07 -2.09 -18.83
C THR A 76 13.71 -0.70 -18.71
N PRO A 77 14.57 -0.30 -19.67
CA PRO A 77 15.10 1.06 -19.72
C PRO A 77 13.98 2.11 -19.85
N GLY A 78 14.15 3.27 -19.22
CA GLY A 78 13.24 4.42 -19.42
C GLY A 78 11.92 4.36 -18.65
N ALA A 79 11.65 3.31 -17.88
CA ALA A 79 10.61 3.34 -16.84
C ALA A 79 11.10 4.20 -15.66
N ALA A 80 11.28 5.50 -15.89
CA ALA A 80 11.44 6.43 -14.78
C ALA A 80 10.21 6.28 -13.88
N PRO A 81 10.36 6.33 -12.55
CA PRO A 81 9.21 6.45 -11.67
C PRO A 81 8.46 7.72 -12.11
N ILE A 82 7.27 7.52 -12.68
CA ILE A 82 6.35 8.62 -13.00
C ILE A 82 6.21 9.42 -11.70
N SER A 83 6.45 10.72 -11.77
CA SER A 83 6.44 11.57 -10.60
C SER A 83 5.10 11.39 -9.89
N SER A 84 5.06 11.38 -8.55
CA SER A 84 3.82 11.29 -7.78
C SER A 84 2.79 12.38 -8.16
N LYS A 85 3.21 13.44 -8.87
CA LYS A 85 2.37 14.51 -9.42
C LYS A 85 1.68 14.16 -10.74
N GLU A 86 2.24 13.22 -11.52
CA GLU A 86 1.78 12.81 -12.85
C GLU A 86 0.83 11.61 -12.79
N ILE A 87 0.84 10.87 -11.68
CA ILE A 87 -0.17 9.85 -11.40
C ILE A 87 -1.46 10.59 -11.04
N GLY A 88 -2.35 10.74 -12.02
CA GLY A 88 -3.62 11.46 -11.88
C GLY A 88 -4.44 11.04 -10.64
N PRO A 89 -5.45 11.83 -10.24
CA PRO A 89 -5.98 11.89 -8.86
C PRO A 89 -6.55 10.61 -8.25
N LYS A 90 -6.60 9.47 -8.95
CA LYS A 90 -7.24 8.25 -8.46
C LYS A 90 -6.40 7.35 -7.55
N SER A 91 -5.10 7.58 -7.37
CA SER A 91 -4.21 6.53 -6.82
C SER A 91 -3.46 6.84 -5.51
N PHE A 92 -3.66 7.98 -4.86
CA PHE A 92 -2.97 8.18 -3.56
C PHE A 92 -3.59 9.21 -2.62
N GLN A 93 -4.15 10.30 -3.15
CA GLN A 93 -4.67 11.39 -2.32
C GLN A 93 -6.06 11.07 -1.72
N ASP A 94 -6.84 10.20 -2.37
CA ASP A 94 -8.18 9.82 -1.92
C ASP A 94 -8.18 8.85 -0.73
N PHE A 95 -7.08 8.13 -0.45
CA PHE A 95 -7.01 7.12 0.63
C PHE A 95 -6.27 7.61 1.89
N GLY A 96 -5.82 8.86 1.90
CA GLY A 96 -4.84 9.34 2.88
C GLY A 96 -4.94 10.82 3.17
N ALA A 97 -6.12 11.32 3.55
CA ALA A 97 -6.23 12.57 4.30
C ALA A 97 -5.69 12.36 5.74
N LEU A 98 -4.40 12.06 5.84
CA LEU A 98 -3.58 12.29 7.03
C LEU A 98 -2.21 12.79 6.56
N ARG A 99 -2.20 13.98 5.97
CA ARG A 99 -1.04 14.85 6.13
C ARG A 99 -1.15 15.48 7.51
N ALA A 100 -0.71 14.72 8.52
CA ALA A 100 -0.33 15.32 9.79
C ALA A 100 0.70 16.41 9.51
N GLN A 101 0.45 17.56 10.10
CA GLN A 101 1.32 18.72 10.13
C GLN A 101 2.74 18.27 10.51
N ILE A 102 3.66 18.30 9.53
CA ILE A 102 5.09 18.21 9.80
C ILE A 102 5.67 19.59 9.46
N GLY A 103 5.97 20.33 10.53
CA GLY A 103 7.10 21.24 10.59
C GLY A 103 6.95 22.61 9.95
N LYS A 104 6.23 23.53 10.60
CA LYS A 104 6.63 24.95 10.61
C LYS A 104 7.25 25.28 11.97
N GLY A 105 8.36 24.61 12.27
CA GLY A 105 9.35 25.12 13.21
C GLY A 105 10.34 25.97 12.42
N ARG A 106 10.24 27.29 12.55
CA ARG A 106 11.39 28.18 12.36
C ARG A 106 11.41 29.13 13.54
N SER A 107 12.33 28.84 14.44
CA SER A 107 12.95 29.78 15.37
C SER A 107 13.65 30.91 14.61
N GLY A 108 13.68 32.09 15.21
CA GLY A 108 14.45 33.26 14.75
C GLY A 108 13.87 34.59 15.25
N ASP A 109 14.19 34.94 16.51
CA ASP A 109 14.09 36.26 17.18
C ASP A 109 14.76 37.42 16.39
N PRO A 110 14.93 38.63 16.96
CA PRO A 110 13.94 39.60 17.45
C PRO A 110 14.14 40.98 16.77
N GLN A 111 13.19 41.90 16.95
CA GLN A 111 13.44 43.35 17.06
C GLN A 111 12.27 44.01 17.79
#